data_AF-A0A4Z0A0S7-F1
#
_entry.id   AF-A0A4Z0A0S7-F1
#
_cell.length_a   1.000
_cell.length_b   1.000
_cell.length_c   1.000
_cell.angle_alpha   90.00
_cell.angle_beta   90.00
_cell.angle_gamma   90.00
#
_symmetry.space_group_name_H-M   'P 1'
#
loop_
_entity.id
_entity.type
_entity.pdbx_description
1 polymer ?
#
loop_
_entity_poly.entity_id
_entity_poly.type
_entity_poly.pdbx_seq_one_letter_code
_entity_poly.pdbx_strand_id
1 'polypeptide(L)'
;ACLRALYNSTSYVTKATSRNRLGIAGYLEQYANFADLQTFFRQFRTDARGTNFLVVLVNGGENDQSNPGDEVRSSGFQCGYGLMRRGTQANLDMQYAEGISFPTPNTYYSTGGSPPFIADGNTPENTNEPYLDFLDFLLRQDSIPQTLSTSYGDDEQTVPLDYAQHVCTKFAQLGARGTSVLFSSGDSGVGDSLCLSNDGSYEVQFIPNFPATCPFVTAVGGTTSVNPEVAASLSSGGFSNYFARPTYQATAVSAFLKQLGTQNAGLFK
;
A
#
# COMPACT_ATOMS: atom_id res chain seq x y z
N ALA A 1 21.52 -0.23 0.75
CA ALA A 1 22.52 0.83 1.07
C ALA A 1 22.16 2.19 0.46
N CYS A 2 21.89 2.28 -0.84
CA CYS A 2 21.62 3.56 -1.52
C CYS A 2 20.46 4.36 -0.92
N LEU A 3 19.29 3.74 -0.68
CA LEU A 3 18.14 4.43 -0.07
C LEU A 3 18.46 5.00 1.32
N ARG A 4 19.22 4.26 2.14
CA ARG A 4 19.66 4.75 3.45
C ARG A 4 20.61 5.94 3.32
N ALA A 5 21.46 5.97 2.31
CA ALA A 5 22.35 7.11 2.06
C ALA A 5 21.55 8.33 1.55
N LEU A 6 20.64 8.09 0.58
CA LEU A 6 19.79 9.11 -0.01
C LEU A 6 18.92 9.81 1.05
N TYR A 7 18.27 9.04 1.91
CA TYR A 7 17.41 9.56 2.99
C TYR A 7 18.13 9.68 4.34
N ASN A 8 19.45 9.79 4.32
CA ASN A 8 20.30 10.13 5.47
C ASN A 8 20.06 9.29 6.75
N SER A 9 19.90 7.96 6.59
CA SER A 9 19.68 7.00 7.67
C SER A 9 20.81 5.96 7.81
N THR A 10 21.95 6.15 7.14
CA THR A 10 23.12 5.27 7.27
C THR A 10 23.73 5.27 8.66
N SER A 11 23.73 6.41 9.35
CA SER A 11 24.28 6.59 10.70
C SER A 11 23.29 6.29 11.83
N TYR A 12 22.01 6.05 11.51
CA TYR A 12 21.01 5.74 12.52
C TYR A 12 21.25 4.35 13.13
N VAL A 13 21.31 4.31 14.46
CA VAL A 13 21.40 3.08 15.25
C VAL A 13 20.05 2.82 15.91
N THR A 14 19.45 1.66 15.62
CA THR A 14 18.17 1.25 16.17
C THR A 14 18.28 1.04 17.68
N LYS A 15 17.31 1.57 18.47
CA LYS A 15 17.38 1.58 19.94
C LYS A 15 16.39 0.65 20.64
N ALA A 16 15.22 0.42 20.06
CA ALA A 16 14.10 -0.25 20.72
C ALA A 16 13.68 -1.54 20.01
N THR A 17 14.65 -2.32 19.52
CA THR A 17 14.42 -3.52 18.70
C THR A 17 13.67 -4.64 19.44
N SER A 18 13.66 -4.62 20.77
CA SER A 18 12.85 -5.53 21.61
C SER A 18 11.41 -5.07 21.83
N ARG A 19 11.05 -3.84 21.41
CA ARG A 19 9.71 -3.25 21.61
C ARG A 19 9.03 -2.88 20.30
N ASN A 20 9.79 -2.28 19.38
CA ASN A 20 9.29 -1.84 18.09
C ASN A 20 9.03 -3.06 17.19
N ARG A 21 7.91 -3.03 16.49
CA ARG A 21 7.53 -4.03 15.49
C ARG A 21 6.97 -3.30 14.27
N LEU A 22 7.40 -3.73 13.09
CA LEU A 22 6.85 -3.29 11.81
C LEU A 22 5.98 -4.42 11.26
N GLY A 23 4.71 -4.14 10.99
CA GLY A 23 3.82 -5.07 10.29
C GLY A 23 3.72 -4.71 8.81
N ILE A 24 3.74 -5.72 7.96
CA ILE A 24 3.51 -5.61 6.52
C ILE A 24 2.23 -6.39 6.21
N ALA A 25 1.21 -5.72 5.68
CA ALA A 25 -0.03 -6.38 5.28
C ALA A 25 0.11 -6.93 3.86
N GLY A 26 -0.37 -8.15 3.64
CA GLY A 26 -0.35 -8.82 2.36
C GLY A 26 -1.69 -9.44 2.00
N TYR A 27 -2.04 -9.35 0.73
CA TYR A 27 -3.30 -9.81 0.16
C TYR A 27 -3.06 -10.55 -1.17
N LEU A 28 -4.13 -10.91 -1.89
CA LEU A 28 -4.10 -11.43 -3.27
C LEU A 28 -3.31 -12.73 -3.47
N GLU A 29 -3.29 -13.61 -2.46
CA GLU A 29 -2.58 -14.90 -2.52
C GLU A 29 -1.08 -14.75 -2.87
N GLN A 30 -0.48 -13.64 -2.45
CA GLN A 30 0.94 -13.38 -2.58
C GLN A 30 1.66 -13.63 -1.26
N TYR A 31 2.78 -14.31 -1.33
CA TYR A 31 3.54 -14.77 -0.17
C TYR A 31 4.99 -14.30 -0.29
N ALA A 32 5.49 -13.70 0.78
CA ALA A 32 6.88 -13.33 0.87
C ALA A 32 7.74 -14.60 1.06
N ASN A 33 8.77 -14.74 0.24
CA ASN A 33 9.60 -15.93 0.18
C ASN A 33 10.88 -15.78 1.00
N PHE A 34 11.11 -16.74 1.88
CA PHE A 34 12.26 -16.75 2.77
C PHE A 34 13.59 -16.93 2.04
N ALA A 35 13.65 -17.76 1.00
CA ALA A 35 14.87 -18.01 0.24
C ALA A 35 15.25 -16.80 -0.64
N ASP A 36 14.24 -16.14 -1.21
CA ASP A 36 14.45 -14.90 -1.97
C ASP A 36 14.96 -13.77 -1.07
N LEU A 37 14.42 -13.64 0.15
CA LEU A 37 14.94 -12.69 1.14
C LEU A 37 16.40 -12.96 1.49
N GLN A 38 16.80 -14.23 1.65
CA GLN A 38 18.21 -14.55 1.88
C GLN A 38 19.09 -14.18 0.68
N THR A 39 18.59 -14.33 -0.54
CA THR A 39 19.28 -13.89 -1.75
C THR A 39 19.44 -12.37 -1.76
N PHE A 40 18.38 -11.63 -1.42
CA PHE A 40 18.41 -10.17 -1.25
C PHE A 40 19.44 -9.74 -0.19
N PHE A 41 19.47 -10.39 0.98
CA PHE A 41 20.43 -10.07 2.04
C PHE A 41 21.88 -10.31 1.65
N ARG A 42 22.19 -11.37 0.90
CA ARG A 42 23.55 -11.60 0.40
C ARG A 42 24.07 -10.46 -0.46
N GLN A 43 23.18 -9.74 -1.14
CA GLN A 43 23.55 -8.64 -2.02
C GLN A 43 23.46 -7.27 -1.34
N PHE A 44 22.42 -7.00 -0.55
CA PHE A 44 22.07 -5.63 -0.15
C PHE A 44 22.11 -5.36 1.36
N ARG A 45 22.07 -6.41 2.20
CA ARG A 45 22.08 -6.33 3.68
C ARG A 45 22.78 -7.55 4.28
N THR A 46 24.10 -7.64 4.05
CA THR A 46 24.89 -8.81 4.44
C THR A 46 24.94 -9.02 5.95
N ASP A 47 24.68 -7.97 6.74
CA ASP A 47 24.55 -7.96 8.20
C ASP A 47 23.26 -8.63 8.71
N ALA A 48 22.24 -8.78 7.85
CA ALA A 48 20.96 -9.44 8.16
C ALA A 48 20.90 -10.90 7.69
N ARG A 49 21.98 -11.44 7.12
CA ARG A 49 22.01 -12.82 6.63
C ARG A 49 21.68 -13.83 7.75
N GLY A 50 20.81 -14.78 7.43
CA GLY A 50 20.36 -15.81 8.37
C GLY A 50 19.21 -15.39 9.28
N THR A 51 18.82 -14.11 9.30
CA THR A 51 17.59 -13.66 9.96
C THR A 51 16.42 -13.73 8.99
N ASN A 52 15.20 -13.68 9.53
CA ASN A 52 13.98 -13.76 8.74
C ASN A 52 12.83 -13.03 9.45
N PHE A 53 11.74 -12.80 8.73
CA PHE A 53 10.50 -12.24 9.26
C PHE A 53 9.56 -13.32 9.82
N LEU A 54 8.58 -12.87 10.59
CA LEU A 54 7.49 -13.71 11.07
C LEU A 54 6.31 -13.65 10.09
N VAL A 55 5.57 -14.76 9.96
CA VAL A 55 4.32 -14.80 9.18
C VAL A 55 3.15 -15.06 10.12
N VAL A 56 2.09 -14.28 9.96
CA VAL A 56 0.80 -14.47 10.62
C VAL A 56 -0.26 -14.65 9.55
N LEU A 57 -1.00 -15.75 9.63
CA LEU A 57 -2.09 -16.06 8.71
C LEU A 57 -3.40 -15.52 9.29
N VAL A 58 -4.12 -14.76 8.47
CA VAL A 58 -5.38 -14.11 8.84
C VAL A 58 -6.47 -14.57 7.88
N ASN A 59 -7.63 -14.94 8.42
CA ASN A 59 -8.82 -15.32 7.64
C ASN A 59 -8.55 -16.35 6.52
N GLY A 60 -7.82 -17.42 6.85
CA GLY A 60 -7.48 -18.46 5.87
C GLY A 60 -6.40 -18.07 4.88
N GLY A 61 -5.67 -16.97 5.08
CA GLY A 61 -4.47 -16.65 4.30
C GLY A 61 -3.44 -17.78 4.36
N GLU A 62 -2.64 -17.92 3.32
CA GLU A 62 -1.64 -18.99 3.19
C GLU A 62 -0.20 -18.44 3.16
N ASN A 63 0.77 -19.33 3.00
CA ASN A 63 2.18 -18.97 2.90
C ASN A 63 2.95 -20.02 2.09
N ASP A 64 2.57 -20.23 0.83
CA ASP A 64 3.23 -21.22 -0.02
C ASP A 64 4.62 -20.73 -0.47
N GLN A 65 5.66 -21.31 0.13
CA GLN A 65 7.05 -20.99 -0.19
C GLN A 65 7.55 -21.64 -1.49
N SER A 66 6.79 -22.59 -2.06
CA SER A 66 7.10 -23.22 -3.35
C SER A 66 6.43 -22.49 -4.53
N ASN A 67 5.33 -21.80 -4.25
CA ASN A 67 4.61 -20.97 -5.19
C ASN A 67 4.19 -19.66 -4.50
N PRO A 68 5.08 -18.66 -4.40
CA PRO A 68 4.81 -17.43 -3.66
C PRO A 68 3.73 -16.54 -4.29
N GLY A 69 3.11 -16.95 -5.40
CA GLY A 69 2.21 -16.15 -6.22
C GLY A 69 2.93 -15.46 -7.37
N ASP A 70 2.18 -14.77 -8.23
CA ASP A 70 2.69 -13.89 -9.28
C ASP A 70 1.83 -12.62 -9.32
N GLU A 71 2.48 -11.45 -9.39
CA GLU A 71 1.81 -10.14 -9.51
C GLU A 71 0.88 -10.08 -10.73
N VAL A 72 1.25 -10.78 -11.81
CA VAL A 72 0.53 -10.79 -13.11
C VAL A 72 -0.86 -11.43 -13.03
N ARG A 73 -1.09 -12.38 -12.11
CA ARG A 73 -2.42 -12.99 -11.96
C ARG A 73 -3.40 -12.09 -11.23
N SER A 74 -2.92 -11.08 -10.50
CA SER A 74 -3.74 -10.29 -9.58
C SER A 74 -4.25 -8.99 -10.20
N SER A 75 -3.56 -8.43 -11.21
CA SER A 75 -3.89 -7.10 -11.76
C SER A 75 -4.54 -7.11 -13.15
N GLY A 76 -4.77 -8.27 -13.77
CA GLY A 76 -5.33 -8.36 -15.14
C GLY A 76 -4.50 -7.66 -16.24
N PHE A 77 -3.42 -6.99 -15.88
CA PHE A 77 -2.66 -6.10 -16.75
C PHE A 77 -1.42 -6.81 -17.30
N GLN A 78 -1.55 -7.34 -18.52
CA GLN A 78 -0.41 -7.82 -19.28
C GLN A 78 0.27 -6.63 -19.97
N CYS A 79 1.08 -5.90 -19.22
CA CYS A 79 1.97 -4.90 -19.81
C CYS A 79 2.91 -5.61 -20.80
N GLY A 80 2.86 -5.25 -22.09
CA GLY A 80 3.44 -5.96 -23.24
C GLY A 80 4.98 -6.08 -23.31
N TYR A 81 5.68 -6.03 -22.17
CA TYR A 81 7.09 -6.39 -22.05
C TYR A 81 7.18 -7.84 -21.54
N GLY A 82 7.65 -8.74 -22.41
CA GLY A 82 7.59 -10.19 -22.21
C GLY A 82 8.04 -10.70 -20.85
N LEU A 83 7.28 -11.68 -20.34
CA LEU A 83 7.61 -12.74 -19.37
C LEU A 83 8.89 -12.56 -18.52
N MET A 84 9.07 -11.42 -17.85
CA MET A 84 9.86 -11.41 -16.62
C MET A 84 8.91 -11.89 -15.53
N ARG A 85 9.25 -13.04 -14.92
CA ARG A 85 8.68 -13.42 -13.63
C ARG A 85 9.00 -12.30 -12.64
N ARG A 86 8.08 -11.35 -12.49
CA ARG A 86 8.21 -10.30 -11.49
C ARG A 86 8.17 -10.99 -10.14
N GLY A 87 9.05 -10.58 -9.23
CA GLY A 87 8.90 -10.97 -7.83
C GLY A 87 7.52 -10.52 -7.35
N THR A 88 6.91 -11.27 -6.45
CA THR A 88 5.61 -10.90 -5.88
C THR A 88 5.70 -9.57 -5.14
N GLN A 89 4.59 -8.83 -5.07
CA GLN A 89 4.48 -7.61 -4.27
C GLN A 89 4.89 -7.90 -2.82
N ALA A 90 4.45 -9.04 -2.28
CA ALA A 90 4.84 -9.54 -0.96
C ALA A 90 6.37 -9.67 -0.78
N ASN A 91 7.09 -10.16 -1.80
CA ASN A 91 8.55 -10.24 -1.79
C ASN A 91 9.19 -8.85 -1.77
N LEU A 92 8.73 -7.94 -2.63
CA LEU A 92 9.24 -6.57 -2.70
C LEU A 92 9.08 -5.86 -1.35
N ASP A 93 7.88 -5.92 -0.78
CA ASP A 93 7.55 -5.28 0.49
C ASP A 93 8.44 -5.76 1.62
N MET A 94 8.56 -7.08 1.78
CA MET A 94 9.35 -7.66 2.86
C MET A 94 10.86 -7.41 2.68
N GLN A 95 11.38 -7.50 1.47
CA GLN A 95 12.81 -7.26 1.19
C GLN A 95 13.21 -5.81 1.50
N TYR A 96 12.40 -4.83 1.13
CA TYR A 96 12.69 -3.43 1.43
C TYR A 96 12.36 -3.04 2.87
N ALA A 97 11.31 -3.61 3.47
CA ALA A 97 11.01 -3.41 4.89
C ALA A 97 12.17 -3.90 5.76
N GLU A 98 12.58 -5.16 5.62
CA GLU A 98 13.77 -5.71 6.28
C GLU A 98 15.03 -4.91 5.91
N GLY A 99 15.14 -4.55 4.63
CA GLY A 99 16.23 -3.77 4.06
C GLY A 99 16.47 -2.41 4.71
N ILE A 100 15.43 -1.77 5.24
CA ILE A 100 15.49 -0.43 5.83
C ILE A 100 15.36 -0.49 7.36
N SER A 101 14.55 -1.40 7.90
CA SER A 101 14.18 -1.44 9.32
C SER A 101 15.09 -2.32 10.19
N PHE A 102 15.88 -3.22 9.59
CA PHE A 102 16.73 -4.15 10.34
C PHE A 102 17.65 -3.42 11.34
N PRO A 103 17.79 -3.92 12.59
CA PRO A 103 17.28 -5.18 13.14
C PRO A 103 15.90 -5.11 13.85
N THR A 104 15.03 -4.17 13.47
CA THR A 104 13.65 -4.16 14.01
C THR A 104 12.88 -5.37 13.47
N PRO A 105 12.18 -6.16 14.31
CA PRO A 105 11.40 -7.30 13.85
C PRO A 105 10.26 -6.88 12.91
N ASN A 106 10.16 -7.57 11.77
CA ASN A 106 9.05 -7.42 10.84
C ASN A 106 8.11 -8.64 10.90
N THR A 107 6.81 -8.40 10.72
CA THR A 107 5.79 -9.45 10.63
C THR A 107 4.96 -9.25 9.37
N TYR A 108 4.94 -10.26 8.51
CA TYR A 108 4.06 -10.33 7.34
C TYR A 108 2.71 -10.91 7.75
N TYR A 109 1.64 -10.17 7.52
CA TYR A 109 0.26 -10.59 7.77
C TYR A 109 -0.38 -10.98 6.44
N SER A 110 -0.40 -12.29 6.14
CA SER A 110 -1.06 -12.80 4.95
C SER A 110 -2.56 -12.96 5.24
N THR A 111 -3.38 -12.17 4.54
CA THR A 111 -4.82 -12.13 4.76
C THR A 111 -5.55 -12.72 3.55
N GLY A 112 -6.32 -13.77 3.80
CA GLY A 112 -7.26 -14.33 2.82
C GLY A 112 -8.63 -13.66 2.91
N GLY A 113 -9.45 -13.88 1.89
CA GLY A 113 -10.83 -13.39 1.83
C GLY A 113 -11.12 -12.62 0.55
N SER A 114 -12.39 -12.21 0.41
CA SER A 114 -12.87 -11.41 -0.70
C SER A 114 -13.93 -10.43 -0.16
N PRO A 115 -13.70 -9.11 -0.28
CA PRO A 115 -14.60 -8.09 0.26
C PRO A 115 -15.79 -7.83 -0.68
N PRO A 116 -16.78 -7.03 -0.26
CA PRO A 116 -17.75 -6.43 -1.18
C PRO A 116 -17.06 -5.60 -2.28
N PHE A 117 -17.64 -5.58 -3.47
CA PHE A 117 -17.04 -5.00 -4.68
C PHE A 117 -18.09 -4.47 -5.65
N ILE A 118 -17.72 -3.42 -6.39
CA ILE A 118 -18.47 -2.84 -7.49
C ILE A 118 -17.60 -2.92 -8.75
N ALA A 119 -18.01 -3.75 -9.71
CA ALA A 119 -17.29 -3.89 -10.97
C ALA A 119 -17.27 -2.57 -11.75
N ASP A 120 -16.15 -2.26 -12.39
CA ASP A 120 -16.02 -1.14 -13.31
C ASP A 120 -15.56 -1.60 -14.70
N GLY A 121 -15.36 -0.64 -15.62
CA GLY A 121 -14.99 -0.95 -17.00
C GLY A 121 -13.60 -1.59 -17.17
N ASN A 122 -12.72 -1.47 -16.18
CA ASN A 122 -11.36 -2.01 -16.19
C ASN A 122 -11.25 -3.30 -15.35
N THR A 123 -12.00 -3.35 -14.25
CA THR A 123 -11.98 -4.42 -13.26
C THR A 123 -13.37 -5.07 -13.21
N PRO A 124 -13.62 -6.10 -14.04
CA PRO A 124 -14.92 -6.78 -14.10
C PRO A 124 -15.12 -7.83 -13.00
N GLU A 125 -14.02 -8.31 -12.41
CA GLU A 125 -14.01 -9.33 -11.36
C GLU A 125 -13.48 -8.75 -10.05
N ASN A 126 -13.86 -9.33 -8.92
CA ASN A 126 -13.46 -8.80 -7.62
C ASN A 126 -11.98 -9.04 -7.34
N THR A 127 -11.19 -7.98 -7.45
CA THR A 127 -9.78 -7.95 -7.05
C THR A 127 -9.55 -7.18 -5.75
N ASN A 128 -10.62 -6.70 -5.10
CA ASN A 128 -10.47 -5.80 -3.97
C ASN A 128 -9.91 -6.50 -2.73
N GLU A 129 -9.15 -5.76 -1.92
CA GLU A 129 -8.49 -6.38 -0.78
C GLU A 129 -9.40 -6.50 0.47
N PRO A 130 -9.34 -7.62 1.19
CA PRO A 130 -10.16 -7.88 2.38
C PRO A 130 -9.67 -7.12 3.63
N TYR A 131 -9.60 -5.79 3.54
CA TYR A 131 -9.11 -4.90 4.61
C TYR A 131 -9.79 -5.16 5.98
N LEU A 132 -11.09 -5.42 6.01
CA LEU A 132 -11.80 -5.62 7.27
C LEU A 132 -11.34 -6.85 8.03
N ASP A 133 -11.05 -7.95 7.35
CA ASP A 133 -10.60 -9.19 7.99
C ASP A 133 -9.25 -8.99 8.69
N PHE A 134 -8.33 -8.29 8.03
CA PHE A 134 -7.04 -7.89 8.59
C PHE A 134 -7.21 -6.96 9.80
N LEU A 135 -8.02 -5.91 9.65
CA LEU A 135 -8.22 -4.90 10.68
C LEU A 135 -8.94 -5.45 11.92
N ASP A 136 -9.95 -6.29 11.73
CA ASP A 136 -10.65 -6.96 12.83
C ASP A 136 -9.73 -7.92 13.59
N PHE A 137 -8.88 -8.65 12.87
CA PHE A 137 -7.87 -9.49 13.51
C PHE A 137 -6.93 -8.66 14.38
N LEU A 138 -6.35 -7.58 13.85
CA LEU A 138 -5.41 -6.73 14.58
C LEU A 138 -6.06 -6.02 15.78
N LEU A 139 -7.26 -5.47 15.61
CA LEU A 139 -7.94 -4.75 16.68
C LEU A 139 -8.29 -5.63 17.89
N ARG A 140 -8.40 -6.95 17.69
CA ARG A 140 -8.60 -7.93 18.78
C ARG A 140 -7.33 -8.32 19.51
N GLN A 141 -6.14 -7.98 19.01
CA GLN A 141 -4.87 -8.31 19.67
C GLN A 141 -4.59 -7.34 20.82
N ASP A 142 -4.01 -7.83 21.92
CA ASP A 142 -3.57 -6.98 23.04
C ASP A 142 -2.43 -6.04 22.63
N SER A 143 -1.50 -6.55 21.82
CA SER A 143 -0.37 -5.79 21.27
C SER A 143 -0.39 -5.81 19.74
N ILE A 144 -0.26 -4.64 19.12
CA ILE A 144 -0.20 -4.47 17.67
C ILE A 144 1.12 -3.78 17.26
N PRO A 145 1.55 -3.92 15.98
CA PRO A 145 2.72 -3.20 15.49
C PRO A 145 2.55 -1.68 15.59
N GLN A 146 3.64 -0.95 15.91
CA GLN A 146 3.59 0.52 15.97
C GLN A 146 3.60 1.15 14.58
N THR A 147 4.07 0.41 13.58
CA THR A 147 4.03 0.82 12.18
C THR A 147 3.42 -0.32 11.37
N LEU A 148 2.47 0.00 10.51
CA LEU A 148 1.91 -0.88 9.49
C LEU A 148 2.19 -0.28 8.12
N SER A 149 2.69 -1.09 7.20
CA SER A 149 2.88 -0.72 5.80
C SER A 149 2.12 -1.68 4.91
N THR A 150 1.61 -1.16 3.80
CA THR A 150 0.90 -1.94 2.80
C THR A 150 1.01 -1.25 1.45
N SER A 151 1.12 -2.08 0.42
CA SER A 151 1.33 -1.69 -0.97
C SER A 151 0.12 -2.00 -1.86
N TYR A 152 -0.94 -2.53 -1.26
CA TYR A 152 -2.17 -2.93 -1.91
C TYR A 152 -3.23 -1.84 -1.79
N GLY A 153 -4.06 -1.71 -2.81
CA GLY A 153 -4.97 -0.58 -3.00
C GLY A 153 -5.89 -0.80 -4.18
N ASP A 154 -7.12 -0.31 -4.03
CA ASP A 154 -8.23 -0.43 -4.96
C ASP A 154 -8.59 0.92 -5.57
N ASP A 155 -9.14 0.93 -6.78
CA ASP A 155 -9.85 2.11 -7.27
C ASP A 155 -11.01 2.43 -6.30
N GLU A 156 -11.08 3.66 -5.78
CA GLU A 156 -12.03 4.02 -4.73
C GLU A 156 -13.48 3.74 -5.16
N GLN A 157 -13.78 3.87 -6.44
CA GLN A 157 -15.11 3.60 -7.02
C GLN A 157 -15.48 2.11 -7.11
N THR A 158 -14.53 1.18 -6.98
CA THR A 158 -14.84 -0.26 -6.91
C THR A 158 -15.14 -0.72 -5.49
N VAL A 159 -14.76 0.08 -4.49
CA VAL A 159 -15.01 -0.20 -3.07
C VAL A 159 -16.36 0.41 -2.67
N PRO A 160 -17.34 -0.38 -2.17
CA PRO A 160 -18.59 0.20 -1.67
C PRO A 160 -18.36 1.26 -0.59
N LEU A 161 -19.04 2.40 -0.69
CA LEU A 161 -18.85 3.55 0.20
C LEU A 161 -18.99 3.19 1.69
N ASP A 162 -19.98 2.37 2.04
CA ASP A 162 -20.22 1.92 3.42
C ASP A 162 -19.06 1.05 3.94
N TYR A 163 -18.53 0.16 3.10
CA TYR A 163 -17.34 -0.62 3.39
C TYR A 163 -16.10 0.28 3.56
N ALA A 164 -15.87 1.22 2.64
CA ALA A 164 -14.77 2.18 2.72
C ALA A 164 -14.81 3.01 4.01
N GLN A 165 -15.98 3.52 4.39
CA GLN A 165 -16.19 4.26 5.64
C GLN A 165 -15.93 3.38 6.87
N HIS A 166 -16.36 2.12 6.85
CA HIS A 166 -16.13 1.18 7.95
C HIS A 166 -14.64 0.84 8.12
N VAL A 167 -13.95 0.52 7.02
CA VAL A 167 -12.50 0.30 6.98
C VAL A 167 -11.75 1.54 7.50
N CYS A 168 -12.12 2.73 7.01
CA CYS A 168 -11.46 3.97 7.42
C CYS A 168 -11.66 4.29 8.91
N THR A 169 -12.82 3.96 9.47
CA THR A 169 -13.07 4.04 10.91
C THR A 169 -12.17 3.09 11.71
N LYS A 170 -11.90 1.88 11.20
CA LYS A 170 -10.96 0.94 11.84
C LYS A 170 -9.51 1.40 11.76
N PHE A 171 -9.10 2.06 10.67
CA PHE A 171 -7.79 2.73 10.63
C PHE A 171 -7.68 3.83 11.69
N ALA A 172 -8.74 4.61 11.92
CA ALA A 172 -8.77 5.58 13.02
C ALA A 172 -8.59 4.90 14.40
N GLN A 173 -9.21 3.73 14.61
CA GLN A 173 -9.04 2.95 15.84
C GLN A 173 -7.61 2.43 16.01
N LEU A 174 -6.96 1.96 14.95
CA LEU A 174 -5.54 1.59 15.00
C LEU A 174 -4.65 2.79 15.33
N GLY A 175 -4.91 3.95 14.70
CA GLY A 175 -4.23 5.21 15.00
C GLY A 175 -4.39 5.60 16.48
N ALA A 176 -5.60 5.46 17.04
CA ALA A 176 -5.87 5.72 18.45
C ALA A 176 -5.15 4.73 19.40
N ARG A 177 -4.84 3.51 18.92
CA ARG A 177 -4.00 2.54 19.63
C ARG A 177 -2.49 2.77 19.45
N GLY A 178 -2.09 3.83 18.74
CA GLY A 178 -0.70 4.23 18.57
C GLY A 178 0.02 3.60 17.37
N THR A 179 -0.72 3.10 16.38
CA THR A 179 -0.15 2.56 15.15
C THR A 179 -0.16 3.60 14.03
N SER A 180 1.00 3.84 13.41
CA SER A 180 1.10 4.57 12.15
C SER A 180 0.82 3.64 10.98
N VAL A 181 -0.18 3.95 10.17
CA VAL A 181 -0.58 3.14 9.00
C VAL A 181 -0.17 3.85 7.72
N LEU A 182 0.64 3.19 6.89
CA LEU A 182 1.17 3.71 5.64
C LEU A 182 0.63 2.88 4.47
N PHE A 183 0.10 3.57 3.47
CA PHE A 183 -0.39 2.99 2.22
C PHE A 183 0.39 3.59 1.04
N SER A 184 0.71 2.79 0.02
CA SER A 184 1.08 3.32 -1.29
C SER A 184 -0.05 4.20 -1.82
N SER A 185 0.26 5.24 -2.57
CA SER A 185 -0.75 6.08 -3.21
C SER A 185 -1.41 5.42 -4.43
N GLY A 186 -0.79 4.38 -4.99
CA GLY A 186 -1.10 3.78 -6.29
C GLY A 186 -0.03 4.06 -7.36
N ASP A 187 -0.10 3.29 -8.44
CA ASP A 187 0.90 3.22 -9.54
C ASP A 187 0.38 3.72 -10.90
N SER A 188 -0.78 4.39 -10.91
CA SER A 188 -1.48 4.77 -12.14
C SER A 188 -1.73 6.27 -12.26
N GLY A 189 -0.90 7.08 -11.58
CA GLY A 189 -1.02 8.52 -11.63
C GLY A 189 -2.40 8.99 -11.15
N VAL A 190 -3.14 9.69 -12.02
CA VAL A 190 -4.46 10.22 -11.67
C VAL A 190 -5.61 9.21 -11.84
N GLY A 191 -5.34 7.98 -12.28
CA GLY A 191 -6.33 6.90 -12.31
C GLY A 191 -5.89 5.67 -13.11
N ASP A 192 -6.22 4.47 -12.61
CA ASP A 192 -5.89 3.18 -13.24
C ASP A 192 -6.93 2.70 -14.27
N SER A 193 -8.21 2.94 -13.99
CA SER A 193 -9.30 2.62 -14.92
C SER A 193 -9.28 3.50 -16.18
N LEU A 194 -10.34 3.37 -16.99
CA LEU A 194 -10.59 4.21 -18.17
C LEU A 194 -10.73 5.72 -17.86
N CYS A 195 -10.48 6.15 -16.61
CA CYS A 195 -10.71 7.50 -16.10
C CYS A 195 -12.17 7.93 -16.30
N LEU A 196 -13.09 6.97 -16.05
CA LEU A 196 -14.52 7.14 -16.17
C LEU A 196 -15.20 6.83 -14.84
N SER A 197 -16.27 7.55 -14.55
CA SER A 197 -17.15 7.24 -13.43
C SER A 197 -17.85 5.90 -13.59
N ASN A 198 -17.96 5.18 -12.47
CA ASN A 198 -18.63 3.89 -12.36
C ASN A 198 -20.06 3.97 -11.81
N ASP A 199 -20.75 5.10 -12.02
CA ASP A 199 -22.13 5.33 -11.59
C ASP A 199 -23.16 5.28 -12.75
N GLY A 200 -22.71 4.85 -13.92
CA GLY A 200 -23.49 4.79 -15.16
C GLY A 200 -23.51 6.08 -15.99
N SER A 201 -22.93 7.18 -15.49
CA SER A 201 -22.79 8.42 -16.27
C SER A 201 -21.61 8.41 -17.24
N TYR A 202 -20.59 7.59 -16.96
CA TYR A 202 -19.33 7.51 -17.72
C TYR A 202 -18.67 8.88 -17.92
N GLU A 203 -18.72 9.73 -16.90
CA GLU A 203 -18.06 11.03 -16.92
C GLU A 203 -16.55 10.86 -16.82
N VAL A 204 -15.81 11.62 -17.62
CA VAL A 204 -14.35 11.67 -17.53
C VAL A 204 -13.94 12.32 -16.21
N GLN A 205 -13.17 11.61 -15.41
CA GLN A 205 -12.72 12.04 -14.08
C GLN A 205 -11.43 11.34 -13.68
N PHE A 206 -10.76 11.88 -12.66
CA PHE A 206 -9.68 11.18 -11.99
C PHE A 206 -10.23 10.09 -11.06
N ILE A 207 -9.45 9.03 -10.87
CA ILE A 207 -9.81 7.85 -10.11
C ILE A 207 -8.91 7.77 -8.88
N PRO A 208 -9.43 8.16 -7.71
CA PRO A 208 -8.68 8.08 -6.46
C PRO A 208 -8.48 6.63 -6.06
N ASN A 209 -7.39 6.34 -5.33
CA ASN A 209 -7.09 5.00 -4.82
C ASN A 209 -7.41 4.90 -3.33
N PHE A 210 -8.17 3.88 -2.94
CA PHE A 210 -8.49 3.54 -1.56
C PHE A 210 -7.59 2.37 -1.12
N PRO A 211 -7.06 2.32 0.12
CA PRO A 211 -7.27 3.24 1.24
C PRO A 211 -6.46 4.53 1.27
N ALA A 212 -5.65 4.85 0.25
CA ALA A 212 -4.84 6.08 0.25
C ALA A 212 -5.67 7.37 0.42
N THR A 213 -6.95 7.33 0.03
CA THR A 213 -7.93 8.41 0.24
C THR A 213 -8.47 8.53 1.68
N CYS A 214 -8.31 7.52 2.53
CA CYS A 214 -8.78 7.56 3.91
C CYS A 214 -7.97 8.58 4.75
N PRO A 215 -8.60 9.54 5.45
CA PRO A 215 -7.90 10.56 6.23
C PRO A 215 -7.15 10.05 7.47
N PHE A 216 -7.24 8.76 7.79
CA PHE A 216 -6.58 8.17 8.97
C PHE A 216 -5.35 7.33 8.61
N VAL A 217 -4.92 7.34 7.36
CA VAL A 217 -3.66 6.72 6.91
C VAL A 217 -2.70 7.76 6.36
N THR A 218 -1.43 7.38 6.23
CA THR A 218 -0.44 8.15 5.49
C THR A 218 -0.30 7.56 4.09
N ALA A 219 -0.82 8.26 3.08
CA ALA A 219 -0.60 7.92 1.68
C ALA A 219 0.82 8.33 1.26
N VAL A 220 1.56 7.40 0.66
CA VAL A 220 2.97 7.56 0.28
C VAL A 220 3.11 7.46 -1.24
N GLY A 221 3.46 8.58 -1.87
CA GLY A 221 3.73 8.67 -3.31
C GLY A 221 5.14 8.21 -3.72
N GLY A 222 5.41 8.27 -5.03
CA GLY A 222 6.65 7.83 -5.64
C GLY A 222 7.46 8.95 -6.28
N THR A 223 8.78 8.90 -6.13
CA THR A 223 9.74 9.76 -6.82
C THR A 223 10.68 8.94 -7.71
N THR A 224 11.32 9.62 -8.66
CA THR A 224 12.44 9.10 -9.44
C THR A 224 13.55 10.14 -9.50
N SER A 225 14.74 9.72 -9.95
CA SER A 225 15.99 10.50 -9.86
C SER A 225 16.47 10.72 -8.42
N VAL A 226 17.60 11.40 -8.24
CA VAL A 226 18.26 11.58 -6.94
C VAL A 226 18.52 13.04 -6.62
N ASN A 227 18.85 13.86 -7.62
CA ASN A 227 19.16 15.29 -7.44
C ASN A 227 18.87 16.06 -8.75
N PRO A 228 17.66 16.60 -8.94
CA PRO A 228 16.51 16.55 -8.04
C PRO A 228 15.79 15.19 -8.07
N GLU A 229 15.18 14.81 -6.95
CA GLU A 229 14.03 13.88 -7.00
C GLU A 229 12.86 14.59 -7.69
N VAL A 230 12.21 13.90 -8.62
CA VAL A 230 11.02 14.38 -9.34
C VAL A 230 9.90 13.35 -9.22
N ALA A 231 8.65 13.76 -9.45
CA ALA A 231 7.52 12.84 -9.40
C ALA A 231 7.72 11.67 -10.37
N ALA A 232 7.55 10.44 -9.90
CA ALA A 232 7.52 9.28 -10.78
C ALA A 232 6.21 9.32 -11.59
N SER A 233 6.24 8.93 -12.86
CA SER A 233 5.05 8.96 -13.72
C SER A 233 3.91 8.07 -13.21
N LEU A 234 4.26 6.99 -12.51
CA LEU A 234 3.33 6.07 -11.86
C LEU A 234 2.72 6.65 -10.57
N SER A 235 3.37 7.62 -9.92
CA SER A 235 2.98 8.06 -8.58
C SER A 235 1.56 8.59 -8.59
N SER A 236 0.66 7.85 -7.95
CA SER A 236 -0.72 8.28 -7.86
C SER A 236 -0.94 9.47 -6.94
N GLY A 237 -1.99 10.23 -7.22
CA GLY A 237 -2.37 11.41 -6.44
C GLY A 237 -3.66 12.03 -6.95
N GLY A 238 -4.46 12.57 -6.03
CA GLY A 238 -5.77 13.14 -6.34
C GLY A 238 -6.54 13.56 -5.09
N PHE A 239 -7.86 13.62 -5.22
CA PHE A 239 -8.79 13.90 -4.13
C PHE A 239 -9.84 12.80 -4.07
N SER A 240 -10.16 12.33 -2.87
CA SER A 240 -11.23 11.35 -2.65
C SER A 240 -12.58 11.90 -3.12
N ASN A 241 -13.38 11.01 -3.70
CA ASN A 241 -14.80 11.22 -3.98
C ASN A 241 -15.67 10.86 -2.75
N TYR A 242 -15.13 10.13 -1.77
CA TYR A 242 -15.84 9.63 -0.59
C TYR A 242 -15.60 10.46 0.68
N PHE A 243 -14.35 10.86 0.91
CA PHE A 243 -13.90 11.45 2.17
C PHE A 243 -13.68 12.96 2.03
N ALA A 244 -14.42 13.73 2.82
CA ALA A 244 -14.25 15.17 2.88
C ALA A 244 -12.83 15.55 3.35
N ARG A 245 -12.31 16.67 2.84
CA ARG A 245 -10.99 17.19 3.20
C ARG A 245 -10.87 17.44 4.71
N PRO A 246 -9.98 16.73 5.44
CA PRO A 246 -9.71 17.03 6.83
C PRO A 246 -9.07 18.41 7.04
N THR A 247 -9.29 18.99 8.22
CA THR A 247 -8.83 20.35 8.57
C THR A 247 -7.32 20.48 8.61
N TYR A 248 -6.58 19.42 8.98
CA TYR A 248 -5.12 19.44 9.06
C TYR A 248 -4.44 19.69 7.70
N GLN A 249 -5.12 19.40 6.58
CA GLN A 249 -4.59 19.64 5.23
C GLN A 249 -5.20 20.87 4.53
N ALA A 250 -6.08 21.62 5.20
CA ALA A 250 -6.83 22.72 4.58
C ALA A 250 -5.92 23.79 3.95
N THR A 251 -4.85 24.19 4.66
CA THR A 251 -3.89 25.19 4.16
C THR A 251 -3.12 24.69 2.94
N ALA A 252 -2.60 23.45 2.99
CA ALA A 252 -1.83 22.88 1.89
C ALA A 252 -2.68 22.71 0.62
N VAL A 253 -3.88 22.15 0.75
CA VAL A 253 -4.80 21.96 -0.39
C VAL A 253 -5.24 23.29 -0.97
N SER A 254 -5.57 24.28 -0.13
CA SER A 254 -6.02 25.59 -0.63
C SER A 254 -4.91 26.31 -1.40
N ALA A 255 -3.65 26.19 -0.96
CA ALA A 255 -2.50 26.71 -1.69
C ALA A 255 -2.31 25.98 -3.04
N PHE A 256 -2.39 24.64 -3.04
CA PHE A 256 -2.30 23.82 -4.25
C PHE A 256 -3.39 24.19 -5.28
N LEU A 257 -4.66 24.21 -4.87
CA LEU A 257 -5.77 24.53 -5.78
C LEU A 257 -5.67 25.96 -6.32
N LYS A 258 -5.18 26.92 -5.52
CA LYS A 258 -4.91 28.28 -5.99
C LYS A 258 -3.82 28.30 -7.06
N GLN A 259 -2.77 27.49 -6.92
CA GLN A 259 -1.70 27.38 -7.90
C GLN A 259 -2.14 26.63 -9.17
N LEU A 260 -2.97 25.60 -9.01
CA LEU A 260 -3.53 24.80 -10.12
C LEU A 260 -4.47 25.62 -11.00
N GLY A 261 -5.23 26.55 -10.40
CA GLY A 261 -6.15 27.41 -11.13
C GLY A 261 -7.29 26.60 -11.77
N THR A 262 -7.47 26.74 -13.08
CA THR A 262 -8.50 26.02 -13.85
C THR A 262 -7.97 24.76 -14.54
N GLN A 263 -6.70 24.41 -14.34
CA GLN A 263 -6.16 23.16 -14.87
C GLN A 263 -6.92 21.99 -14.22
N ASN A 264 -7.32 21.01 -15.03
CA ASN A 264 -8.09 19.84 -14.61
C ASN A 264 -9.47 20.16 -14.00
N ALA A 265 -10.05 21.32 -14.32
CA ALA A 265 -11.39 21.69 -13.85
C ALA A 265 -12.43 20.63 -14.25
N GLY A 266 -13.20 20.16 -13.26
CA GLY A 266 -14.25 19.14 -13.44
C GLY A 266 -13.78 17.68 -13.38
N LEU A 267 -12.46 17.44 -13.29
CA LEU A 267 -11.90 16.09 -13.19
C LEU A 267 -11.81 15.57 -11.74
N PHE A 268 -11.78 16.47 -10.75
CA PHE A 268 -12.01 16.13 -9.34
C PHE A 268 -13.52 16.25 -9.05
N LYS A 269 -14.12 15.27 -8.36
CA LYS A 269 -15.55 15.31 -8.01
C LYS A 269 -15.80 15.67 -6.56
#